data_AF-A0A496L418-F1
#
_entry.id   AF-A0A496L418-F1
#
_cell.length_a   1.000
_cell.length_b   1.000
_cell.length_c   1.000
_cell.angle_alpha   90.00
_cell.angle_beta   90.00
_cell.angle_gamma   90.00
#
_symmetry.space_group_name_H-M   'P 1'
#
loop_
_entity.id
_entity.type
_entity.pdbx_description
1 polymer ?
#
loop_
_entity_poly.entity_id
_entity_poly.type
_entity_poly.pdbx_seq_one_letter_code
_entity_poly.pdbx_strand_id
1 'polypeptide(L)'
;MILLPLCYAAPIAYYHYLIHHDCQIEVYGTYRKQTYANRCYIATANGIETLTIPVEKGEGKTLVKDIRIASHTDWQTMHYRAIESAYSSSAFFEYFADEFLPLYSARYKFLIDFNLDLQQKILQCLNYQDINISL
;
A
#
# COMPACT_ATOMS: atom_id res chain seq x y z
N MET A 1 -10.73 -5.57 -19.44
CA MET A 1 -9.37 -5.25 -19.01
C MET A 1 -9.19 -3.76 -18.72
N ILE A 2 -9.29 -3.41 -17.44
CA ILE A 2 -8.97 -2.08 -16.89
C ILE A 2 -7.55 -2.15 -16.32
N LEU A 3 -6.74 -1.15 -16.63
CA LEU A 3 -5.38 -1.07 -16.11
C LEU A 3 -5.35 -0.14 -14.88
N LEU A 4 -4.95 -0.68 -13.73
CA LEU A 4 -4.88 0.03 -12.46
C LEU A 4 -3.42 0.30 -12.07
N PRO A 5 -3.07 1.46 -11.52
CA PRO A 5 -1.71 1.73 -11.06
C PRO A 5 -1.44 1.00 -9.75
N LEU A 6 -0.17 0.63 -9.49
CA LEU A 6 0.24 0.21 -8.16
C LEU A 6 -0.03 1.34 -7.14
N CYS A 7 -0.73 1.03 -6.05
CA CYS A 7 -1.11 2.00 -5.02
C CYS A 7 -0.75 1.50 -3.61
N TYR A 8 -0.16 2.36 -2.79
CA TYR A 8 -0.04 2.17 -1.35
C TYR A 8 -1.34 2.60 -0.66
N ALA A 9 -1.98 1.66 0.05
CA ALA A 9 -3.26 1.88 0.75
C ALA A 9 -4.29 2.60 -0.14
N ALA A 10 -4.69 1.92 -1.22
CA ALA A 10 -5.48 2.50 -2.30
C ALA A 10 -6.83 3.06 -1.82
N PRO A 11 -7.42 4.04 -2.53
CA PRO A 11 -8.75 4.56 -2.20
C PRO A 11 -9.83 3.48 -2.42
N ILE A 12 -10.98 3.61 -1.75
CA ILE A 12 -12.09 2.65 -1.88
C ILE A 12 -12.55 2.42 -3.33
N ALA A 13 -12.49 3.46 -4.18
CA ALA A 13 -12.82 3.34 -5.59
C ALA A 13 -11.92 2.34 -6.32
N TYR A 14 -10.64 2.23 -5.94
CA TYR A 14 -9.71 1.26 -6.49
C TYR A 14 -10.17 -0.18 -6.22
N TYR A 15 -10.56 -0.47 -4.97
CA TYR A 15 -11.09 -1.79 -4.59
C TYR A 15 -12.43 -2.09 -5.26
N HIS A 16 -13.29 -1.09 -5.44
CA HIS A 16 -14.52 -1.27 -6.22
C HIS A 16 -14.22 -1.75 -7.65
N TYR A 17 -13.25 -1.12 -8.33
CA TYR A 17 -12.85 -1.57 -9.66
C TYR A 17 -12.28 -2.98 -9.63
N LEU A 18 -11.37 -3.26 -8.70
CA LEU A 18 -10.71 -4.55 -8.57
C LEU A 18 -11.70 -5.71 -8.30
N ILE A 19 -12.77 -5.46 -7.55
CA ILE A 19 -13.77 -6.46 -7.18
C ILE A 19 -14.77 -6.73 -8.33
N HIS A 20 -15.17 -5.68 -9.06
CA HIS A 20 -16.29 -5.77 -10.00
C HIS A 20 -15.89 -5.85 -11.48
N HIS A 21 -14.60 -5.69 -11.79
CA HIS A 21 -14.11 -5.68 -13.15
C HIS A 21 -12.85 -6.53 -13.32
N ASP A 22 -12.60 -6.91 -14.57
CA ASP A 22 -11.35 -7.53 -14.99
C ASP A 22 -10.23 -6.48 -15.03
N CYS A 23 -9.31 -6.57 -14.05
CA CYS A 23 -8.27 -5.59 -13.78
C CYS A 23 -6.85 -6.19 -13.83
N GLN A 24 -5.91 -5.40 -14.35
CA GLN A 24 -4.46 -5.64 -14.31
C GLN A 24 -3.75 -4.52 -13.57
N ILE A 25 -2.75 -4.85 -12.74
CA ILE A 25 -1.91 -3.85 -12.07
C ILE A 25 -0.73 -3.50 -12.96
N GLU A 26 -0.64 -2.24 -13.39
CA GLU A 26 0.45 -1.74 -14.21
C GLU A 26 1.74 -1.60 -13.41
N VAL A 27 2.71 -2.47 -13.70
CA VAL A 27 4.01 -2.51 -13.04
C VAL A 27 5.22 -2.44 -13.99
N TYR A 28 4.96 -2.44 -15.31
CA TYR A 28 5.96 -2.33 -16.37
C TYR A 28 6.15 -0.88 -16.87
N GLY A 29 5.36 0.05 -16.36
CA GLY A 29 5.55 1.49 -16.54
C GLY A 29 6.79 2.03 -15.82
N THR A 30 7.31 3.16 -16.28
CA THR A 30 8.41 3.86 -15.60
C THR A 30 7.92 4.51 -14.30
N TYR A 31 8.58 4.20 -13.19
CA TYR A 31 8.28 4.78 -11.90
C TYR A 31 8.51 6.30 -11.89
N ARG A 32 7.58 7.03 -11.26
CA ARG A 32 7.72 8.44 -10.95
C ARG A 32 7.67 8.62 -9.44
N LYS A 33 8.56 9.45 -8.90
CA LYS A 33 8.59 9.78 -7.47
C LYS A 33 7.30 10.47 -7.04
N GLN A 34 6.95 10.29 -5.76
CA GLN A 34 5.82 10.95 -5.10
C GLN A 34 4.47 10.61 -5.76
N THR A 35 4.33 9.38 -6.24
CA THR A 35 3.08 8.85 -6.81
C THR A 35 2.35 8.00 -5.78
N TYR A 36 1.11 7.59 -6.11
CA TYR A 36 0.31 6.70 -5.25
C TYR A 36 1.01 5.37 -4.94
N ALA A 37 1.99 4.93 -5.73
CA ALA A 37 2.73 3.69 -5.48
C ALA A 37 3.51 3.70 -4.16
N ASN A 38 3.99 4.87 -3.72
CA ASN A 38 4.80 4.98 -2.51
C ASN A 38 4.25 5.99 -1.51
N ARG A 39 3.05 6.53 -1.74
CA ARG A 39 2.43 7.55 -0.91
C ARG A 39 0.95 7.28 -0.71
N CYS A 40 0.49 7.40 0.53
CA CYS A 40 -0.92 7.43 0.87
C CYS A 40 -1.25 8.58 1.83
N TYR A 41 -2.54 8.77 2.09
CA TYR A 41 -3.05 9.81 2.96
C TYR A 41 -3.92 9.17 4.03
N ILE A 42 -3.72 9.57 5.29
CA ILE A 42 -4.54 9.14 6.42
C ILE A 42 -5.21 10.35 7.07
N ALA A 43 -6.40 10.15 7.61
CA ALA A 43 -7.08 11.17 8.40
C ALA A 43 -6.64 11.05 9.86
N THR A 44 -6.22 12.17 10.45
CA THR A 44 -5.80 12.27 11.86
C THR A 44 -6.61 13.34 12.58
N ALA A 45 -6.48 13.41 13.91
CA ALA A 45 -7.06 14.50 14.69
C ALA A 45 -6.59 15.91 14.24
N ASN A 46 -5.40 15.99 13.64
CA ASN A 46 -4.81 17.25 13.16
C ASN A 46 -5.03 17.48 11.65
N GLY A 47 -5.92 16.71 11.01
CA GLY A 47 -6.18 16.77 9.57
C GLY A 47 -5.50 15.64 8.80
N ILE A 48 -5.27 15.86 7.50
CA ILE A 48 -4.72 14.83 6.61
C ILE A 48 -3.19 14.74 6.78
N GLU A 49 -2.70 13.56 7.12
CA GLU A 49 -1.27 13.25 7.16
C GLU A 49 -0.86 12.43 5.92
N THR A 50 0.34 12.69 5.41
CA THR A 50 0.90 11.98 4.26
C THR A 50 1.93 10.95 4.71
N LEU A 51 1.67 9.67 4.43
CA LEU A 51 2.63 8.60 4.65
C LEU A 51 3.39 8.31 3.36
N THR A 52 4.72 8.23 3.41
CA THR A 52 5.56 7.99 2.22
C THR A 52 6.55 6.87 2.48
N ILE A 53 6.40 5.77 1.76
CA ILE A 53 7.37 4.68 1.74
C ILE A 53 8.64 5.20 1.05
N PRO A 54 9.79 5.21 1.74
CA PRO A 54 11.03 5.68 1.20
C PRO A 54 11.57 4.63 0.22
N VAL A 55 11.98 5.10 -0.95
CA VAL A 55 12.49 4.24 -2.03
C VAL A 55 13.90 4.65 -2.40
N GLU A 56 14.70 3.69 -2.86
CA GLU A 56 16.04 3.96 -3.38
C GLU A 56 15.95 4.89 -4.61
N LYS A 57 16.98 5.72 -4.80
CA LYS A 57 17.07 6.53 -6.01
C LYS A 57 17.38 5.60 -7.19
N GLY A 58 16.39 5.34 -8.02
CA GLY A 58 16.58 4.57 -9.25
C GLY A 58 17.64 5.20 -10.16
N GLU A 59 18.40 4.34 -10.85
CA GLU A 59 19.31 4.74 -11.91
C GLU A 59 18.50 4.96 -13.21
N GLY A 60 18.14 6.20 -13.50
CA GLY A 60 17.40 6.54 -14.71
C GLY A 60 15.93 6.09 -14.70
N LYS A 61 15.49 5.45 -15.79
CA LYS A 61 14.10 4.96 -15.96
C LYS A 61 13.96 3.56 -15.37
N THR A 62 13.64 3.46 -14.09
CA THR A 62 13.35 2.18 -13.41
C THR A 62 11.87 1.82 -13.54
N LEU A 63 11.56 0.54 -13.76
CA LEU A 63 10.17 0.06 -13.80
C LEU A 63 9.58 0.01 -12.39
N VAL A 64 8.26 0.18 -12.27
CA VAL A 64 7.56 0.15 -10.98
C VAL A 64 7.83 -1.13 -10.19
N LYS A 65 7.81 -2.30 -10.87
CA LYS A 65 8.12 -3.60 -10.22
C LYS A 65 9.54 -3.71 -9.65
N ASP A 66 10.49 -2.94 -10.19
CA ASP A 66 11.92 -3.02 -9.82
C ASP A 66 12.30 -2.00 -8.73
N ILE A 67 11.34 -1.19 -8.26
CA ILE A 67 11.58 -0.18 -7.23
C ILE A 67 11.83 -0.84 -5.88
N ARG A 68 12.99 -0.52 -5.31
CA ARG A 68 13.42 -0.99 -3.99
C ARG A 68 13.08 0.01 -2.89
N ILE A 69 12.71 -0.53 -1.74
CA ILE A 69 12.48 0.24 -0.53
C ILE A 69 13.84 0.59 0.10
N ALA A 70 13.98 1.83 0.56
CA ALA A 70 15.21 2.29 1.17
C ALA A 70 15.43 1.64 2.54
N SER A 71 16.61 1.07 2.78
CA SER A 71 16.93 0.31 3.99
C SER A 71 17.35 1.15 5.20
N HIS A 72 17.59 2.46 5.03
CA HIS A 72 18.16 3.34 6.06
C HIS A 72 17.11 4.05 6.93
N THR A 73 15.83 3.70 6.77
CA THR A 73 14.70 4.37 7.43
C THR A 73 13.77 3.35 8.04
N ASP A 74 13.34 3.60 9.28
CA ASP A 74 12.35 2.77 10.00
C ASP A 74 10.91 3.16 9.64
N TRP A 75 10.62 3.20 8.33
CA TRP A 75 9.35 3.71 7.83
C TRP A 75 8.15 2.88 8.28
N GLN A 76 8.30 1.56 8.42
CA GLN A 76 7.19 0.69 8.78
C GLN A 76 6.72 0.97 10.21
N THR A 77 7.65 1.07 11.15
CA THR A 77 7.34 1.46 12.53
C THR A 77 6.73 2.86 12.60
N MET A 78 7.27 3.82 11.84
CA MET A 78 6.70 5.18 11.78
C MET A 78 5.28 5.18 11.23
N HIS A 79 5.03 4.47 10.12
CA HIS A 79 3.70 4.39 9.50
C HIS A 79 2.70 3.68 10.41
N TYR A 80 3.09 2.57 11.04
CA TYR A 80 2.20 1.85 11.95
C TYR A 80 1.83 2.69 13.17
N ARG A 81 2.79 3.40 13.77
CA ARG A 81 2.50 4.35 14.88
C ARG A 81 1.57 5.49 14.44
N ALA A 82 1.74 6.00 13.23
CA ALA A 82 0.85 7.04 12.70
C ALA A 82 -0.59 6.49 12.54
N ILE A 83 -0.74 5.28 12.01
CA ILE A 83 -2.03 4.59 11.88
C ILE A 83 -2.67 4.34 13.26
N GLU A 84 -1.90 3.81 14.21
CA GLU A 84 -2.36 3.57 15.58
C GLU A 84 -2.79 4.86 16.29
N SER A 85 -1.98 5.92 16.19
CA SER A 85 -2.32 7.22 16.76
C SER A 85 -3.57 7.83 16.10
N ALA A 86 -3.79 7.60 14.81
CA ALA A 86 -4.91 8.17 14.08
C ALA A 86 -6.24 7.43 14.34
N TYR A 87 -6.18 6.10 14.50
CA TYR A 87 -7.36 5.25 14.46
C TYR A 87 -7.59 4.38 15.70
N SER A 88 -6.72 4.40 16.72
CA SER A 88 -6.91 3.61 17.96
C SER A 88 -8.24 3.85 18.67
N SER A 89 -8.80 5.04 18.56
CA SER A 89 -10.13 5.38 19.11
C SER A 89 -11.30 5.06 18.17
N SER A 90 -11.03 4.60 16.95
CA SER A 90 -12.06 4.24 15.98
C SER A 90 -12.67 2.87 16.30
N ALA A 91 -13.94 2.70 15.93
CA ALA A 91 -14.61 1.43 16.09
C ALA A 91 -13.86 0.34 15.30
N PHE A 92 -13.72 -0.84 15.90
CA PHE A 92 -13.08 -2.03 15.31
C PHE A 92 -11.58 -1.93 15.03
N PHE A 93 -10.87 -0.88 15.49
CA PHE A 93 -9.42 -0.80 15.28
C PHE A 93 -8.68 -2.04 15.82
N GLU A 94 -8.91 -2.41 17.07
CA GLU A 94 -8.26 -3.57 17.70
C GLU A 94 -8.51 -4.87 16.94
N TYR A 95 -9.69 -5.03 16.32
CA TYR A 95 -10.01 -6.20 15.52
C TYR A 95 -9.15 -6.31 14.25
N PHE A 96 -8.80 -5.19 13.62
CA PHE A 96 -8.00 -5.16 12.40
C PHE A 96 -6.51 -4.91 12.65
N ALA A 97 -6.12 -4.32 13.77
CA ALA A 97 -4.73 -3.96 14.05
C ALA A 97 -3.79 -5.16 13.91
N ASP A 98 -4.17 -6.29 14.50
CA ASP A 98 -3.40 -7.54 14.47
C ASP A 98 -3.25 -8.12 13.06
N GLU A 99 -4.21 -7.87 12.17
CA GLU A 99 -4.17 -8.32 10.77
C GLU A 99 -3.17 -7.54 9.92
N PHE A 100 -2.94 -6.26 10.25
CA PHE A 100 -2.04 -5.37 9.50
C PHE A 100 -0.63 -5.27 10.10
N LEU A 101 -0.46 -5.47 11.41
CA LEU A 101 0.83 -5.39 12.09
C LEU A 101 1.94 -6.24 11.44
N PRO A 102 1.71 -7.48 10.96
CA PRO A 102 2.74 -8.27 10.29
C PRO A 102 3.33 -7.58 9.06
N LEU A 103 2.51 -6.86 8.28
CA LEU A 103 2.97 -6.12 7.09
C LEU A 103 3.91 -4.96 7.44
N TYR A 104 3.70 -4.34 8.61
CA TYR A 104 4.54 -3.27 9.13
C TYR A 104 5.70 -3.77 10.00
N SER A 105 5.87 -5.10 10.13
CA SER A 105 6.96 -5.72 10.89
C SER A 105 7.86 -6.59 10.02
N ALA A 106 7.36 -7.08 8.88
CA ALA A 106 8.10 -7.89 7.92
C ALA A 106 9.06 -7.04 7.08
N ARG A 107 10.17 -7.62 6.61
CA ARG A 107 11.11 -6.91 5.72
C ARG A 107 10.70 -7.06 4.26
N TYR A 108 10.47 -5.92 3.60
CA TYR A 108 10.19 -5.85 2.17
C TYR A 108 11.36 -5.28 1.39
N LYS A 109 11.76 -5.97 0.31
CA LYS A 109 12.83 -5.51 -0.58
C LYS A 109 12.29 -4.60 -1.68
N PHE A 110 11.19 -5.01 -2.32
CA PHE A 110 10.57 -4.24 -3.39
C PHE A 110 9.26 -3.59 -2.94
N LEU A 111 8.97 -2.42 -3.52
CA LEU A 111 7.75 -1.65 -3.25
C LEU A 111 6.49 -2.39 -3.70
N ILE A 112 6.59 -3.13 -4.81
CA ILE A 112 5.49 -3.93 -5.35
C ILE A 112 5.06 -5.00 -4.35
N ASP A 113 6.01 -5.74 -3.76
CA ASP A 113 5.71 -6.83 -2.82
C ASP A 113 4.86 -6.35 -1.64
N PHE A 114 5.28 -5.24 -1.00
CA PHE A 114 4.53 -4.67 0.12
C PHE A 114 3.12 -4.23 -0.28
N ASN A 115 2.99 -3.57 -1.43
CA ASN A 115 1.70 -3.07 -1.90
C ASN A 115 0.74 -4.22 -2.26
N LEU A 116 1.24 -5.30 -2.88
CA LEU A 116 0.44 -6.47 -3.22
C LEU A 116 -0.02 -7.21 -1.96
N ASP A 117 0.87 -7.42 -0.99
CA ASP A 117 0.51 -8.06 0.29
C ASP A 117 -0.52 -7.24 1.06
N LEU A 118 -0.34 -5.91 1.13
CA LEU A 118 -1.31 -5.01 1.75
C LEU A 118 -2.66 -5.04 1.03
N GLN A 119 -2.65 -5.04 -0.31
CA GLN A 119 -3.87 -5.13 -1.10
C GLN A 119 -4.59 -6.45 -0.84
N GLN A 120 -3.88 -7.57 -0.85
CA GLN A 120 -4.44 -8.89 -0.56
C GLN A 120 -5.02 -8.95 0.84
N LYS A 121 -4.32 -8.39 1.84
CA LYS A 121 -4.83 -8.33 3.21
C LYS A 121 -6.13 -7.53 3.31
N ILE A 122 -6.22 -6.38 2.64
CA ILE A 122 -7.46 -5.58 2.61
C ILE A 122 -8.61 -6.37 1.98
N LEU A 123 -8.37 -7.08 0.88
CA LEU A 123 -9.40 -7.93 0.25
C LEU A 123 -9.86 -9.06 1.17
N GLN A 124 -8.94 -9.70 1.90
CA GLN A 124 -9.27 -10.72 2.89
C GLN A 124 -10.16 -10.15 4.00
N CYS A 125 -9.84 -8.96 4.53
CA CYS A 125 -10.66 -8.28 5.53
C CYS A 125 -12.06 -7.90 4.99
N LEU A 126 -12.19 -7.67 3.68
CA LEU A 126 -13.45 -7.43 3.00
C LEU A 126 -14.19 -8.73 2.61
N ASN A 127 -13.68 -9.91 3.01
CA ASN A 127 -14.19 -11.24 2.67
C ASN A 127 -14.15 -11.59 1.17
N TYR A 128 -13.17 -11.06 0.44
CA TYR A 128 -12.87 -11.46 -0.94
C TYR A 128 -11.56 -12.25 -0.99
N GLN A 129 -11.63 -13.53 -1.36
CA GLN A 129 -10.48 -14.45 -1.37
C GLN A 129 -10.04 -14.89 -2.77
N ASP A 130 -10.93 -14.83 -3.77
CA ASP A 130 -10.72 -15.38 -5.12
C ASP A 130 -10.50 -14.32 -6.21
N ILE A 131 -10.08 -13.10 -5.85
CA ILE A 131 -9.80 -12.05 -6.84
C ILE A 131 -8.43 -12.32 -7.46
N ASN A 132 -8.44 -12.70 -8.74
CA ASN A 132 -7.23 -12.90 -9.53
C ASN A 132 -6.59 -11.54 -9.84
N ILE A 133 -5.58 -11.17 -9.06
CA ILE A 133 -4.78 -9.97 -9.32
C ILE A 133 -3.73 -10.34 -10.38
N SER A 134 -3.95 -9.88 -11.60
CA SER A 134 -2.97 -10.04 -12.68
C SER A 134 -2.03 -8.82 -12.75
N LEU A 135 -0.77 -9.07 -13.08
CA LEU A 135 0.29 -8.07 -13.30
C LEU A 135 0.51 -7.81 -14.79
#